data_AF-A0A7Y9ZHP2-F1
#
_entry.id   AF-A0A7Y9ZHP2-F1
#
_cell.length_a   1.000
_cell.length_b   1.000
_cell.length_c   1.000
_cell.angle_alpha   90.00
_cell.angle_beta   90.00
_cell.angle_gamma   90.00
#
_symmetry.space_group_name_H-M   'P 1'
#
loop_
_entity.id
_entity.type
_entity.pdbx_description
1 polymer ?
#
loop_
_entity_poly.entity_id
_entity_poly.type
_entity_poly.pdbx_seq_one_letter_code
_entity_poly.pdbx_strand_id
1 'polypeptide(L)'
;MRLGIVVLSAVLLLSGCSDDGGSDGDEGRGGGSPAGAVDTRAIELPAELAGLRDRSDVIEDQAGAERAETDRENAEKSVALTKEWYDRAYDGAGFGMRTYADDELELLPTVIAVRAPAPGLTSGPVADPEVLGIEAGPSVPRHVESDGVECVEFSTVTVPAGQEVDPDSVVTGLCSATDGTNTVFVHGITGGREGQERAMELARAALAAID
;
A
#
# COMPACT_ATOMS: atom_id res chain seq x y z
N MET A 1 37.06 26.42 39.39
CA MET A 1 38.27 26.42 38.54
C MET A 1 39.24 25.36 39.04
N ARG A 2 39.37 24.23 38.32
CA ARG A 2 40.63 23.63 37.86
C ARG A 2 40.31 22.25 37.28
N LEU A 3 40.30 22.22 35.95
CA LEU A 3 40.43 21.03 35.12
C LEU A 3 41.69 20.26 35.53
N GLY A 4 41.59 18.95 35.66
CA GLY A 4 42.72 18.02 35.64
C GLY A 4 42.61 17.14 34.40
N ILE A 5 43.41 17.43 33.39
CA ILE A 5 43.64 16.60 32.20
C ILE A 5 44.68 15.54 32.59
N VAL A 6 44.43 14.26 32.27
CA VAL A 6 45.48 13.25 32.18
C VAL A 6 45.43 12.62 30.80
N VAL A 7 46.60 12.66 30.15
CA VAL A 7 46.90 12.28 28.78
C VAL A 7 47.35 10.82 28.71
N LEU A 8 46.93 10.16 27.63
CA LEU A 8 47.47 8.99 26.92
C LEU A 8 48.36 7.97 27.66
N SER A 9 48.03 6.69 27.48
CA SER A 9 49.04 5.68 27.12
C SER A 9 48.38 4.58 26.28
N ALA A 10 48.79 4.53 25.01
CA ALA A 10 48.56 3.39 24.13
C ALA A 10 49.76 2.44 24.28
N VAL A 11 49.49 1.15 24.51
CA VAL A 11 50.46 0.07 24.34
C VAL A 11 49.77 -1.02 23.51
N LEU A 12 50.28 -1.20 22.29
CA LEU A 12 50.11 -2.38 21.45
C LEU A 12 51.22 -3.39 21.78
N LEU A 13 50.92 -4.68 21.63
CA LEU A 13 51.77 -5.85 21.29
C LEU A 13 51.15 -7.11 21.96
N LEU A 14 50.37 -7.92 21.23
CA LEU A 14 50.76 -9.11 20.43
C LEU A 14 50.91 -10.43 21.24
N SER A 15 49.93 -11.34 21.00
CA SER A 15 50.02 -12.80 20.82
C SER A 15 50.54 -13.75 21.93
N GLY A 16 49.75 -14.79 22.26
CA GLY A 16 50.25 -16.06 22.80
C GLY A 16 49.25 -16.96 23.56
N CYS A 17 48.73 -17.97 22.86
CA CYS A 17 48.01 -19.23 23.20
C CYS A 17 47.86 -19.73 24.66
N SER A 18 46.67 -20.21 25.04
CA SER A 18 46.27 -21.65 25.09
C SER A 18 45.07 -21.95 26.01
N ASP A 19 44.28 -22.94 25.58
CA ASP A 19 43.18 -23.71 26.18
C ASP A 19 42.92 -23.67 27.71
N ASP A 20 41.65 -23.58 28.09
CA ASP A 20 40.90 -24.66 28.77
C ASP A 20 39.50 -24.18 29.20
N GLY A 21 38.45 -24.99 28.97
CA GLY A 21 37.16 -24.86 29.67
C GLY A 21 35.93 -24.84 28.78
N GLY A 22 35.50 -26.03 28.35
CA GLY A 22 34.21 -26.24 27.72
C GLY A 22 33.03 -26.29 28.70
N SER A 23 31.84 -26.24 28.10
CA SER A 23 30.49 -26.39 28.66
C SER A 23 29.88 -25.11 29.24
N ASP A 24 29.08 -24.43 28.42
CA ASP A 24 27.69 -24.11 28.79
C ASP A 24 26.86 -23.78 27.55
N GLY A 25 25.70 -24.44 27.45
CA GLY A 25 24.51 -23.94 26.76
C GLY A 25 24.55 -23.91 25.24
N ASP A 26 24.29 -25.06 24.62
CA ASP A 26 23.78 -25.18 23.25
C ASP A 26 22.56 -24.25 23.05
N GLU A 27 22.79 -23.15 22.33
CA GLU A 27 21.80 -22.20 21.84
C GLU A 27 20.94 -22.88 20.76
N GLY A 28 19.99 -23.70 21.23
CA GLY A 28 19.01 -24.36 20.41
C GLY A 28 17.87 -23.43 19.98
N ARG A 29 17.95 -23.01 18.72
CA ARG A 29 16.83 -22.75 17.78
C ARG A 29 16.03 -21.46 17.93
N GLY A 30 16.51 -20.47 17.19
CA GLY A 30 15.69 -19.52 16.45
C GLY A 30 16.34 -19.26 15.10
N GLY A 31 16.40 -20.28 14.25
CA GLY A 31 16.86 -20.14 12.87
C GLY A 31 15.90 -19.22 12.13
N GLY A 32 16.18 -17.92 12.14
CA GLY A 32 15.63 -17.00 11.17
C GLY A 32 16.08 -17.52 9.81
N SER A 33 15.13 -18.05 9.04
CA SER A 33 15.30 -18.19 7.60
C SER A 33 15.91 -16.88 7.11
N PRO A 34 16.94 -16.89 6.24
CA PRO A 34 17.31 -15.67 5.54
C PRO A 34 16.01 -15.17 4.92
N ALA A 35 15.57 -13.97 5.34
CA ALA A 35 14.45 -13.30 4.70
C ALA A 35 14.74 -13.40 3.20
N GLY A 36 13.81 -14.02 2.45
CA GLY A 36 13.95 -14.15 1.01
C GLY A 36 14.33 -12.77 0.47
N ALA A 37 15.35 -12.72 -0.39
CA ALA A 37 15.78 -11.45 -0.95
C ALA A 37 14.56 -10.70 -1.50
N VAL A 38 14.44 -9.41 -1.18
CA VAL A 38 13.35 -8.55 -1.68
C VAL A 38 13.33 -8.63 -3.20
N ASP A 39 12.17 -8.94 -3.77
CA ASP A 39 12.00 -8.96 -5.22
C ASP A 39 11.88 -7.53 -5.73
N THR A 40 12.91 -7.05 -6.43
CA THR A 40 13.01 -5.67 -6.93
C THR A 40 12.58 -5.52 -8.39
N ARG A 41 12.11 -6.60 -9.04
CA ARG A 41 11.66 -6.54 -10.43
C ARG A 41 10.49 -5.58 -10.57
N ALA A 42 10.59 -4.63 -11.50
CA ALA A 42 9.53 -3.68 -11.79
C ALA A 42 8.21 -4.41 -12.11
N ILE A 43 7.09 -3.79 -11.75
CA ILE A 43 5.76 -4.29 -12.08
C ILE A 43 5.21 -3.43 -13.22
N GLU A 44 4.95 -4.07 -14.36
CA GLU A 44 4.26 -3.46 -15.47
C GLU A 44 2.77 -3.77 -15.35
N LEU A 45 1.96 -2.73 -15.08
CA LEU A 45 0.51 -2.85 -15.13
C LEU A 45 0.02 -2.76 -16.58
N PRO A 46 -0.98 -3.56 -16.98
CA PRO A 46 -1.48 -3.57 -18.36
C PRO A 46 -2.06 -2.20 -18.76
N ALA A 47 -2.11 -1.91 -20.05
CA ALA A 47 -2.70 -0.67 -20.57
C ALA A 47 -4.24 -0.64 -20.41
N GLU A 48 -4.87 -1.82 -20.32
CA GLU A 48 -6.30 -1.96 -20.07
C GLU A 48 -6.53 -2.92 -18.91
N LEU A 49 -7.47 -2.58 -18.04
CA LEU A 49 -7.80 -3.38 -16.87
C LEU A 49 -9.29 -3.29 -16.55
N ALA A 50 -9.95 -4.44 -16.48
CA ALA A 50 -11.38 -4.57 -16.21
C ALA A 50 -12.28 -3.69 -17.11
N GLY A 51 -11.86 -3.41 -18.35
CA GLY A 51 -12.60 -2.53 -19.28
C GLY A 51 -12.33 -1.02 -19.09
N LEU A 52 -11.38 -0.66 -18.24
CA LEU A 52 -10.82 0.70 -18.15
C LEU A 52 -9.52 0.75 -18.95
N ARG A 53 -9.23 1.91 -19.55
CA ARG A 53 -8.00 2.14 -20.34
C ARG A 53 -7.04 3.03 -19.58
N ASP A 54 -5.79 3.10 -20.00
CA ASP A 54 -4.86 4.08 -19.48
C ASP A 54 -5.45 5.50 -19.62
N ARG A 55 -5.42 6.27 -18.53
CA ARG A 55 -6.04 7.59 -18.50
C ARG A 55 -5.50 8.51 -19.59
N SER A 56 -4.19 8.48 -19.86
CA SER A 56 -3.59 9.37 -20.85
C SER A 56 -4.04 9.02 -22.27
N ASP A 57 -4.31 7.74 -22.55
CA ASP A 57 -4.85 7.32 -23.84
C ASP A 57 -6.31 7.80 -24.03
N VAL A 58 -7.14 7.75 -22.98
CA VAL A 58 -8.50 8.33 -23.03
C VAL A 58 -8.44 9.86 -23.19
N ILE A 59 -7.51 10.53 -22.50
CA ILE A 59 -7.30 11.98 -22.66
C ILE A 59 -6.86 12.30 -24.09
N GLU A 60 -6.05 11.47 -24.73
CA GLU A 60 -5.64 11.66 -26.12
C GLU A 60 -6.85 11.63 -27.07
N ASP A 61 -7.74 10.64 -26.88
CA ASP A 61 -8.96 10.50 -27.68
C ASP A 61 -9.89 11.71 -27.52
N GLN A 62 -10.04 12.24 -26.31
CA GLN A 62 -10.99 13.32 -26.02
C GLN A 62 -10.43 14.73 -26.23
N ALA A 63 -9.16 14.95 -25.92
CA ALA A 63 -8.55 16.27 -25.80
C ALA A 63 -7.26 16.45 -26.64
N GLY A 64 -6.81 15.39 -27.33
CA GLY A 64 -5.69 15.41 -28.25
C GLY A 64 -4.32 15.19 -27.60
N ALA A 65 -3.33 14.92 -28.46
CA ALA A 65 -1.99 14.47 -28.08
C ALA A 65 -1.22 15.42 -27.15
N GLU A 66 -1.36 16.75 -27.30
CA GLU A 66 -0.65 17.71 -26.44
C GLU A 66 -1.12 17.61 -24.97
N ARG A 67 -2.44 17.45 -24.77
CA ARG A 67 -3.03 17.30 -23.45
C ARG A 67 -2.62 15.96 -22.83
N ALA A 68 -2.63 14.90 -23.63
CA ALA A 68 -2.22 13.57 -23.22
C ALA A 68 -0.73 13.53 -22.84
N GLU A 69 0.14 14.16 -23.61
CA GLU A 69 1.57 14.23 -23.29
C GLU A 69 1.82 14.96 -21.96
N THR A 70 1.14 16.10 -21.76
CA THR A 70 1.19 16.81 -20.47
C THR A 70 0.70 15.93 -19.31
N ASP A 71 -0.33 15.10 -19.55
CA ASP A 71 -0.82 14.17 -18.55
C ASP A 71 0.18 13.06 -18.24
N ARG A 72 0.81 12.47 -19.26
CA ARG A 72 1.86 11.44 -19.12
C ARG A 72 3.04 11.97 -18.30
N GLU A 73 3.53 13.17 -18.60
CA GLU A 73 4.60 13.81 -17.82
C GLU A 73 4.22 14.02 -16.35
N ASN A 74 2.96 14.34 -16.06
CA ASN A 74 2.48 14.53 -14.68
C ASN A 74 2.24 13.20 -13.97
N ALA A 75 1.80 12.17 -14.70
CA ALA A 75 1.67 10.81 -14.20
C ALA A 75 3.04 10.26 -13.81
N GLU A 76 4.06 10.40 -14.66
CA GLU A 76 5.44 9.99 -14.36
C GLU A 76 5.99 10.65 -13.08
N LYS A 77 5.74 11.95 -12.89
CA LYS A 77 6.13 12.66 -11.64
C LYS A 77 5.42 12.07 -10.42
N SER A 78 4.12 11.79 -10.54
CA SER A 78 3.33 11.19 -9.47
C SER A 78 3.80 9.78 -9.13
N VAL A 79 4.11 8.97 -10.14
CA VAL A 79 4.68 7.62 -10.00
C VAL A 79 6.02 7.67 -9.27
N ALA A 80 6.93 8.57 -9.65
CA ALA A 80 8.23 8.71 -9.00
C ALA A 80 8.10 9.10 -7.52
N LEU A 81 7.28 10.11 -7.21
CA LEU A 81 7.03 10.56 -5.83
C LEU A 81 6.36 9.48 -4.98
N THR A 82 5.44 8.71 -5.57
CA THR A 82 4.74 7.63 -4.87
C THR A 82 5.70 6.46 -4.60
N LYS A 83 6.52 6.10 -5.59
CA LYS A 83 7.55 5.06 -5.45
C LYS A 83 8.48 5.35 -4.28
N GLU A 84 8.88 6.59 -4.04
CA GLU A 84 9.73 6.93 -2.88
C GLU A 84 9.13 6.52 -1.53
N TRP A 85 7.81 6.62 -1.37
CA TRP A 85 7.12 6.20 -0.14
C TRP A 85 7.03 4.69 -0.05
N TYR A 86 6.75 4.02 -1.17
CA TYR A 86 6.66 2.56 -1.22
C TYR A 86 8.02 1.89 -1.05
N ASP A 87 9.09 2.48 -1.57
CA ASP A 87 10.46 1.99 -1.36
C ASP A 87 10.82 2.00 0.13
N ARG A 88 10.35 2.99 0.90
CA ARG A 88 10.55 3.04 2.36
C ARG A 88 9.69 2.03 3.11
N ALA A 89 8.45 1.80 2.65
CA ALA A 89 7.50 0.92 3.31
C ALA A 89 7.75 -0.58 3.04
N TYR A 90 8.32 -0.90 1.88
CA TYR A 90 8.49 -2.27 1.39
C TYR A 90 9.95 -2.58 1.02
N ASP A 91 10.91 -1.95 1.67
CA ASP A 91 12.35 -2.20 1.53
C ASP A 91 12.86 -2.21 0.07
N GLY A 92 12.29 -1.33 -0.76
CA GLY A 92 12.65 -1.20 -2.18
C GLY A 92 12.08 -2.29 -3.10
N ALA A 93 11.04 -3.01 -2.67
CA ALA A 93 10.33 -3.99 -3.50
C ALA A 93 9.89 -3.42 -4.85
N GLY A 94 9.77 -4.32 -5.82
CA GLY A 94 9.27 -4.03 -7.16
C GLY A 94 7.93 -3.31 -7.07
N PHE A 95 7.77 -2.25 -7.88
CA PHE A 95 6.66 -1.32 -7.80
C PHE A 95 6.10 -1.06 -9.21
N GLY A 96 4.79 -0.85 -9.29
CA GLY A 96 4.09 -0.40 -10.48
C GLY A 96 2.90 0.46 -10.08
N MET A 97 2.59 1.48 -10.88
CA MET A 97 1.43 2.34 -10.66
C MET A 97 0.87 2.80 -11.99
N ARG A 98 -0.46 2.73 -12.15
CA ARG A 98 -1.18 3.23 -13.32
C ARG A 98 -2.52 3.82 -12.89
N THR A 99 -2.87 4.95 -13.48
CA THR A 99 -4.21 5.51 -13.38
C THR A 99 -4.99 5.13 -14.63
N TYR A 100 -6.14 4.49 -14.43
CA TYR A 100 -7.04 4.12 -15.51
C TYR A 100 -8.20 5.12 -15.60
N ALA A 101 -8.91 5.08 -16.72
CA ALA A 101 -10.12 5.83 -16.94
C ALA A 101 -11.18 5.03 -17.69
N ASP A 102 -12.44 5.36 -17.45
CA ASP A 102 -13.51 5.07 -18.39
C ASP A 102 -13.48 6.04 -19.57
N ASP A 103 -14.26 5.73 -20.62
CA ASP A 103 -14.27 6.51 -21.86
C ASP A 103 -14.80 7.94 -21.68
N GLU A 104 -15.45 8.25 -20.55
CA GLU A 104 -16.02 9.57 -20.23
C GLU A 104 -15.14 10.39 -19.27
N LEU A 105 -14.03 9.82 -18.76
CA LEU A 105 -13.15 10.40 -17.73
C LEU A 105 -13.88 10.71 -16.40
N GLU A 106 -14.99 10.02 -16.12
CA GLU A 106 -15.76 10.18 -14.87
C GLU A 106 -15.20 9.27 -13.77
N LEU A 107 -14.65 8.11 -14.15
CA LEU A 107 -14.06 7.14 -13.25
C LEU A 107 -12.54 7.09 -13.44
N LEU A 108 -11.77 7.53 -12.45
CA LEU A 108 -10.31 7.69 -12.55
C LEU A 108 -9.51 6.90 -11.50
N PRO A 109 -9.67 5.56 -11.41
CA PRO A 109 -9.01 4.79 -10.38
C PRO A 109 -7.51 4.73 -10.60
N THR A 110 -6.78 4.74 -9.49
CA THR A 110 -5.34 4.51 -9.48
C THR A 110 -5.06 3.16 -8.84
N VAL A 111 -4.33 2.32 -9.57
CA VAL A 111 -3.86 1.01 -9.13
C VAL A 111 -2.37 1.13 -8.80
N ILE A 112 -1.97 0.64 -7.64
CA ILE A 112 -0.58 0.55 -7.19
C ILE A 112 -0.30 -0.91 -6.87
N ALA A 113 0.81 -1.45 -7.36
CA ALA A 113 1.22 -2.83 -7.16
C ALA A 113 2.62 -2.90 -6.56
N VAL A 114 2.85 -3.86 -5.66
CA VAL A 114 4.12 -4.06 -4.95
C VAL A 114 4.46 -5.55 -4.87
N ARG A 115 5.73 -5.91 -5.11
CA ARG A 115 6.29 -7.27 -4.95
C ARG A 115 6.56 -7.62 -3.48
N ALA A 116 5.55 -7.43 -2.64
CA ALA A 116 5.62 -7.82 -1.25
C ALA A 116 4.21 -8.14 -0.73
N PRO A 117 4.07 -9.07 0.22
CA PRO A 117 2.84 -9.20 0.99
C PRO A 117 2.62 -7.97 1.87
N ALA A 118 1.38 -7.54 2.02
CA ALA A 118 0.97 -6.56 3.02
C ALA A 118 0.13 -7.24 4.11
N PRO A 119 0.20 -6.80 5.37
CA PRO A 119 -0.54 -7.40 6.48
C PRO A 119 -2.05 -7.09 6.47
N GLY A 120 -2.58 -6.53 5.36
CA GLY A 120 -3.93 -5.97 5.28
C GLY A 120 -3.94 -4.45 5.40
N LEU A 121 -5.10 -3.84 5.15
CA LEU A 121 -5.34 -2.43 5.37
C LEU A 121 -5.37 -2.15 6.87
N THR A 122 -4.76 -1.05 7.26
CA THR A 122 -4.78 -0.58 8.65
C THR A 122 -5.44 0.79 8.69
N SER A 123 -6.40 0.96 9.59
CA SER A 123 -6.97 2.28 9.89
C SER A 123 -6.90 2.57 11.39
N GLY A 124 -6.93 3.84 11.74
CA GLY A 124 -6.95 4.28 13.13
C GLY A 124 -7.21 5.77 13.27
N PRO A 125 -7.70 6.23 14.44
CA PRO A 125 -8.21 5.43 15.57
C PRO A 125 -9.51 4.69 15.22
N VAL A 126 -9.72 3.51 15.81
CA VAL A 126 -10.97 2.75 15.64
C VAL A 126 -12.06 3.44 16.46
N ALA A 127 -13.12 3.84 15.78
CA ALA A 127 -14.30 4.43 16.36
C ALA A 127 -15.19 3.32 16.96
N ASP A 128 -15.47 3.41 18.26
CA ASP A 128 -16.48 2.56 18.91
C ASP A 128 -17.85 3.25 18.78
N PRO A 129 -18.82 2.64 18.07
CA PRO A 129 -20.14 3.23 17.90
C PRO A 129 -20.88 3.50 19.21
N GLU A 130 -20.69 2.68 20.25
CA GLU A 130 -21.34 2.84 21.55
C GLU A 130 -20.78 4.05 22.30
N VAL A 131 -19.47 4.31 22.17
CA VAL A 131 -18.81 5.46 22.80
C VAL A 131 -19.12 6.75 22.06
N LEU A 132 -19.12 6.71 20.72
CA LEU A 132 -19.31 7.90 19.89
C LEU A 132 -20.79 8.23 19.65
N GLY A 133 -21.69 7.27 19.86
CA GLY A 133 -23.09 7.38 19.47
C GLY A 133 -23.30 7.44 17.95
N ILE A 134 -22.33 6.93 17.17
CA ILE A 134 -22.28 7.02 15.71
C ILE A 134 -21.94 5.65 15.13
N GLU A 135 -22.82 5.13 14.28
CA GLU A 135 -22.61 3.88 13.53
C GLU A 135 -21.62 4.06 12.38
N ALA A 136 -21.75 5.17 11.64
CA ALA A 136 -20.89 5.48 10.50
C ALA A 136 -20.79 7.00 10.29
N GLY A 137 -19.72 7.45 9.63
CA GLY A 137 -19.56 8.86 9.27
C GLY A 137 -18.33 9.14 8.43
N PRO A 138 -18.12 10.41 8.02
CA PRO A 138 -17.06 10.79 7.09
C PRO A 138 -15.64 10.59 7.63
N SER A 139 -15.51 10.36 8.93
CA SER A 139 -14.22 10.17 9.62
C SER A 139 -14.19 8.87 10.44
N VAL A 140 -15.16 7.98 10.22
CA VAL A 140 -15.27 6.67 10.88
C VAL A 140 -14.96 5.61 9.81
N PRO A 141 -13.71 5.12 9.71
CA PRO A 141 -13.38 4.09 8.75
C PRO A 141 -14.09 2.79 9.10
N ARG A 142 -14.63 2.11 8.09
CA ARG A 142 -15.19 0.76 8.20
C ARG A 142 -14.40 -0.16 7.30
N HIS A 143 -13.94 -1.28 7.84
CA HIS A 143 -13.30 -2.33 7.06
C HIS A 143 -14.36 -3.31 6.57
N VAL A 144 -14.31 -3.62 5.28
CA VAL A 144 -15.13 -4.65 4.64
C VAL A 144 -14.21 -5.59 3.89
N GLU A 145 -14.47 -6.88 3.98
CA GLU A 145 -13.67 -7.91 3.29
C GLU A 145 -14.60 -8.81 2.50
N SER A 146 -14.24 -9.06 1.25
CA SER A 146 -14.96 -10.00 0.37
C SER A 146 -13.99 -10.57 -0.67
N ASP A 147 -14.08 -11.89 -0.90
CA ASP A 147 -13.31 -12.61 -1.93
C ASP A 147 -11.79 -12.30 -1.95
N GLY A 148 -11.17 -12.16 -0.77
CA GLY A 148 -9.74 -11.86 -0.65
C GLY A 148 -9.34 -10.41 -0.95
N VAL A 149 -10.32 -9.50 -1.05
CA VAL A 149 -10.12 -8.06 -1.10
C VAL A 149 -10.62 -7.44 0.20
N GLU A 150 -9.78 -6.59 0.79
CA GLU A 150 -10.14 -5.76 1.92
C GLU A 150 -10.29 -4.31 1.46
N CYS A 151 -11.37 -3.63 1.86
CA CYS A 151 -11.58 -2.21 1.56
C CYS A 151 -11.85 -1.42 2.84
N VAL A 152 -11.41 -0.15 2.84
CA VAL A 152 -11.77 0.85 3.85
C VAL A 152 -12.82 1.79 3.27
N GLU A 153 -13.92 1.92 3.99
CA GLU A 153 -15.09 2.69 3.60
C GLU A 153 -15.39 3.81 4.58
N PHE A 154 -16.06 4.84 4.08
CA PHE A 154 -16.55 5.97 4.87
C PHE A 154 -17.98 6.28 4.47
N SER A 155 -18.82 6.65 5.43
CA SER A 155 -20.13 7.21 5.10
C SER A 155 -19.99 8.71 4.85
N THR A 156 -20.59 9.23 3.80
CA THR A 156 -20.65 10.67 3.50
C THR A 156 -21.54 11.45 4.47
N VAL A 157 -22.36 10.73 5.25
CA VAL A 157 -23.24 11.29 6.29
C VAL A 157 -22.99 10.63 7.64
N THR A 158 -23.20 11.37 8.73
CA THR A 158 -23.17 10.79 10.07
C THR A 158 -24.45 10.00 10.34
N VAL A 159 -24.31 8.71 10.61
CA VAL A 159 -25.39 7.79 10.97
C VAL A 159 -25.33 7.54 12.48
N PRO A 160 -26.37 7.86 13.26
CA PRO A 160 -26.41 7.56 14.69
C PRO A 160 -26.28 6.07 15.00
N ALA A 161 -25.69 5.72 16.14
CA ALA A 161 -25.54 4.34 16.58
C ALA A 161 -26.88 3.58 16.55
N GLY A 162 -26.84 2.34 16.05
CA GLY A 162 -28.03 1.47 15.94
C GLY A 162 -29.00 1.84 14.81
N GLN A 163 -28.65 2.80 13.94
CA GLN A 163 -29.38 3.06 12.70
C GLN A 163 -28.71 2.37 11.51
N GLU A 164 -29.52 2.03 10.51
CA GLU A 164 -29.03 1.43 9.27
C GLU A 164 -28.25 2.47 8.44
N VAL A 165 -27.09 2.05 7.93
CA VAL A 165 -26.27 2.86 7.04
C VAL A 165 -26.80 2.70 5.62
N ASP A 166 -27.18 3.80 4.99
CA ASP A 166 -27.56 3.83 3.58
C ASP A 166 -26.33 3.45 2.72
N PRO A 167 -26.37 2.34 1.96
CA PRO A 167 -25.25 1.91 1.12
C PRO A 167 -24.86 2.94 0.05
N ASP A 168 -25.79 3.78 -0.40
CA ASP A 168 -25.51 4.81 -1.41
C ASP A 168 -24.78 6.02 -0.80
N SER A 169 -24.82 6.15 0.53
CA SER A 169 -24.06 7.16 1.26
C SER A 169 -22.60 6.75 1.51
N VAL A 170 -22.21 5.52 1.17
CA VAL A 170 -20.87 5.00 1.41
C VAL A 170 -19.92 5.32 0.25
N VAL A 171 -18.68 5.64 0.58
CA VAL A 171 -17.59 5.79 -0.38
C VAL A 171 -16.45 4.84 -0.01
N THR A 172 -15.89 4.19 -1.03
CA THR A 172 -14.71 3.34 -0.88
C THR A 172 -13.47 4.21 -0.97
N GLY A 173 -12.67 4.24 0.10
CA GLY A 173 -11.43 5.03 0.12
C GLY A 173 -10.26 4.30 -0.53
N LEU A 174 -10.06 3.04 -0.13
CA LEU A 174 -8.93 2.20 -0.54
C LEU A 174 -9.34 0.74 -0.48
N CYS A 175 -9.03 -0.03 -1.53
CA CYS A 175 -9.10 -1.48 -1.51
C CYS A 175 -7.71 -2.10 -1.67
N SER A 176 -7.49 -3.26 -1.08
CA SER A 176 -6.25 -4.03 -1.14
C SER A 176 -6.52 -5.50 -1.44
N ALA A 177 -5.70 -6.12 -2.29
CA ALA A 177 -5.70 -7.55 -2.54
C ALA A 177 -4.25 -8.08 -2.48
N THR A 178 -4.03 -9.27 -1.92
CA THR A 178 -2.70 -9.88 -1.80
C THR A 178 -2.71 -11.38 -2.06
N ASP A 179 -1.65 -11.91 -2.70
CA ASP A 179 -1.47 -13.35 -2.99
C ASP A 179 -0.34 -14.01 -2.17
N GLY A 180 0.18 -13.30 -1.16
CA GLY A 180 1.31 -13.74 -0.32
C GLY A 180 2.69 -13.35 -0.86
N THR A 181 2.78 -12.95 -2.14
CA THR A 181 4.01 -12.43 -2.76
C THR A 181 3.85 -11.02 -3.32
N ASN A 182 2.65 -10.68 -3.76
CA ASN A 182 2.29 -9.39 -4.32
C ASN A 182 1.14 -8.77 -3.51
N THR A 183 1.09 -7.45 -3.54
CA THR A 183 -0.05 -6.68 -3.03
C THR A 183 -0.43 -5.62 -4.05
N VAL A 184 -1.73 -5.43 -4.22
CA VAL A 184 -2.31 -4.35 -5.02
C VAL A 184 -3.18 -3.46 -4.13
N PHE A 185 -3.09 -2.15 -4.36
CA PHE A 185 -3.94 -1.13 -3.81
C PHE A 185 -4.74 -0.43 -4.90
N VAL A 186 -6.02 -0.17 -4.66
CA VAL A 186 -6.92 0.56 -5.57
C VAL A 186 -7.51 1.78 -4.85
N HIS A 187 -7.34 2.95 -5.46
CA HIS A 187 -7.87 4.23 -5.01
C HIS A 187 -8.80 4.84 -6.05
N GLY A 188 -9.65 5.80 -5.64
CA GLY A 188 -10.31 6.72 -6.56
C GLY A 188 -11.60 6.21 -7.19
N ILE A 189 -12.24 5.20 -6.59
CA ILE A 189 -13.56 4.72 -7.01
C ILE A 189 -14.58 5.14 -5.95
N THR A 190 -15.62 5.85 -6.38
CA THR A 190 -16.73 6.27 -5.54
C THR A 190 -18.05 5.76 -6.14
N GLY A 191 -19.20 6.05 -5.50
CA GLY A 191 -20.52 5.66 -6.03
C GLY A 191 -21.21 4.54 -5.25
N GLY A 192 -21.14 4.57 -3.92
CA GLY A 192 -21.88 3.61 -3.10
C GLY A 192 -21.44 2.17 -3.32
N ARG A 193 -22.43 1.26 -3.29
CA ARG A 193 -22.21 -0.18 -3.44
C ARG A 193 -21.71 -0.59 -4.83
N GLU A 194 -22.18 0.05 -5.89
CA GLU A 194 -21.68 -0.25 -7.24
C GLU A 194 -20.19 0.14 -7.37
N GLY A 195 -19.81 1.31 -6.87
CA GLY A 195 -18.41 1.72 -6.80
C GLY A 195 -17.55 0.76 -5.97
N GLN A 196 -18.07 0.29 -4.83
CA GLN A 196 -17.39 -0.71 -4.00
C GLN A 196 -17.13 -2.01 -4.76
N GLU A 197 -18.17 -2.59 -5.38
CA GLU A 197 -18.07 -3.83 -6.15
C GLU A 197 -17.05 -3.68 -7.29
N ARG A 198 -17.06 -2.53 -7.97
CA ARG A 198 -16.11 -2.20 -9.03
C ARG A 198 -14.68 -2.08 -8.52
N ALA A 199 -14.46 -1.50 -7.34
CA ALA A 199 -13.14 -1.40 -6.72
C ALA A 199 -12.58 -2.77 -6.33
N MET A 200 -13.43 -3.66 -5.80
CA MET A 200 -13.05 -5.04 -5.49
C MET A 200 -12.75 -5.86 -6.75
N GLU A 201 -13.53 -5.70 -7.81
CA GLU A 201 -13.24 -6.30 -9.12
C GLU A 201 -11.88 -5.84 -9.64
N LEU A 202 -11.62 -4.54 -9.61
CA LEU A 202 -10.37 -3.95 -10.12
C LEU A 202 -9.15 -4.42 -9.33
N ALA A 203 -9.25 -4.52 -8.00
CA ALA A 203 -8.17 -5.01 -7.15
C ALA A 203 -7.81 -6.47 -7.47
N ARG A 204 -8.82 -7.33 -7.66
CA ARG A 204 -8.61 -8.74 -8.06
C ARG A 204 -8.02 -8.84 -9.46
N ALA A 205 -8.55 -8.09 -10.42
CA ALA A 205 -8.07 -8.09 -11.78
C ALA A 205 -6.61 -7.63 -11.86
N ALA A 206 -6.25 -6.58 -11.12
CA ALA A 206 -4.89 -6.08 -11.05
C ALA A 206 -3.93 -7.09 -10.41
N LEU A 207 -4.33 -7.72 -9.29
CA LEU A 207 -3.49 -8.73 -8.65
C LEU A 207 -3.28 -9.94 -9.57
N ALA A 208 -4.30 -10.37 -10.30
CA ALA A 208 -4.20 -11.45 -11.28
C ALA A 208 -3.37 -11.09 -12.52
N ALA A 209 -3.14 -9.79 -12.78
CA ALA A 209 -2.39 -9.30 -13.93
C ALA A 209 -0.88 -9.16 -13.66
N ILE A 210 -0.42 -9.34 -12.42
CA ILE A 210 0.99 -9.16 -12.03
C ILE A 210 1.62 -10.51 -11.63
N ASP A 211 2.57 -10.99 -12.44
CA ASP A 211 3.27 -12.30 -12.29
C ASP A 211 4.58 -12.21 -11.52
#